data_AF-A0A4Q5P7H3-F1
#
_entry.id   AF-A0A4Q5P7H3-F1
#
_cell.length_a   1.000
_cell.length_b   1.000
_cell.length_c   1.000
_cell.angle_alpha   90.00
_cell.angle_beta   90.00
_cell.angle_gamma   90.00
#
_symmetry.space_group_name_H-M   'P 1'
#
loop_
_entity.id
_entity.type
_entity.pdbx_description
1 polymer ?
#
loop_
_entity_poly.entity_id
_entity_poly.type
_entity_poly.pdbx_seq_one_letter_code
_entity_poly.pdbx_strand_id
1 'polypeptide(L)'
;MTSLMKSSLCVMMLCAAAGAAGAATSAAAVPDLMSTPECRQARTRFDAAFDQVKDRRPPTSPELDEARKSAAVACFGKAAAAAAHAGTRSPQPAVVVPQAAAASTPLPRVPLPSPGRQAPVEIGRPNHITTCDPNGCWGTDGSRLNRLGPELAGPRGICSVQGGVVACP
;
A
#
# COMPACT_ATOMS: atom_id res chain seq x y z
N MET A 1 17.67 -53.19 3.77
CA MET A 1 18.43 -54.13 2.92
C MET A 1 17.49 -54.50 1.79
N THR A 2 17.67 -54.21 0.50
CA THR A 2 18.83 -54.02 -0.38
C THR A 2 18.24 -53.59 -1.73
N SER A 3 18.69 -52.47 -2.30
CA SER A 3 18.92 -52.26 -3.75
C SER A 3 19.00 -50.76 -4.02
N LEU A 4 20.15 -50.17 -4.36
CA LEU A 4 20.84 -50.26 -5.66
C LEU A 4 19.84 -50.11 -6.81
N MET A 5 20.02 -49.28 -7.83
CA MET A 5 21.10 -48.44 -8.34
C MET A 5 20.54 -48.00 -9.71
N LYS A 6 21.11 -46.96 -10.31
CA LYS A 6 21.19 -46.81 -11.78
C LYS A 6 19.86 -46.74 -12.53
N SER A 7 19.48 -45.53 -12.93
CA SER A 7 19.09 -45.31 -14.33
C SER A 7 19.26 -43.85 -14.70
N SER A 8 20.28 -43.64 -15.54
CA SER A 8 20.33 -42.67 -16.63
C SER A 8 20.18 -41.19 -16.26
N LEU A 9 21.21 -40.32 -16.30
CA LEU A 9 22.36 -40.28 -17.22
C LEU A 9 21.96 -40.64 -18.66
N CYS A 10 21.13 -39.78 -19.26
CA CYS A 10 21.09 -39.64 -20.71
C CYS A 10 21.16 -38.15 -21.08
N VAL A 11 22.33 -37.79 -21.61
CA VAL A 11 22.46 -37.01 -22.86
C VAL A 11 22.03 -35.53 -22.74
N MET A 12 22.95 -34.60 -22.47
CA MET A 12 23.77 -33.93 -23.51
C MET A 12 22.97 -33.63 -24.78
N MET A 13 22.30 -32.48 -24.87
CA MET A 13 22.20 -31.85 -26.20
C MET A 13 22.24 -30.33 -26.12
N LEU A 14 23.48 -29.88 -26.29
CA LEU A 14 23.95 -28.61 -26.80
C LEU A 14 23.11 -28.17 -28.03
N CYS A 15 22.52 -26.98 -27.98
CA CYS A 15 22.12 -26.24 -29.19
C CYS A 15 22.57 -24.79 -29.02
N ALA A 16 23.75 -24.50 -29.57
CA ALA A 16 24.22 -23.16 -29.82
C ALA A 16 23.52 -22.62 -31.08
N ALA A 17 22.88 -21.45 -30.97
CA ALA A 17 22.46 -20.68 -32.13
C ALA A 17 22.98 -19.25 -31.96
N ALA A 18 24.05 -18.96 -32.68
CA ALA A 18 24.51 -17.61 -32.96
C ALA A 18 23.57 -16.96 -33.98
N GLY A 19 23.12 -15.74 -33.72
CA GLY A 19 22.19 -15.03 -34.60
C GLY A 19 22.24 -13.52 -34.41
N ALA A 20 23.04 -12.87 -35.27
CA ALA A 20 22.96 -11.51 -35.81
C ALA A 20 22.69 -10.31 -34.87
N ALA A 21 23.71 -9.45 -34.78
CA ALA A 21 23.61 -8.08 -34.30
C ALA A 21 22.82 -7.20 -35.29
N GLY A 22 21.68 -6.68 -34.85
CA GLY A 22 21.00 -5.54 -35.46
C GLY A 22 21.02 -4.37 -34.47
N ALA A 23 21.85 -3.36 -34.74
CA ALA A 23 21.89 -2.13 -33.97
C ALA A 23 20.71 -1.24 -34.37
N ALA A 24 19.56 -1.45 -33.72
CA ALA A 24 18.50 -0.45 -33.62
C ALA A 24 18.67 0.26 -32.28
N THR A 25 18.93 1.56 -32.30
CA THR A 25 18.84 2.43 -31.12
C THR A 25 17.37 2.56 -30.72
N SER A 26 16.87 1.54 -30.05
CA SER A 26 15.57 1.53 -29.40
C SER A 26 15.64 2.42 -28.16
N ALA A 27 14.65 3.30 -27.98
CA ALA A 27 14.31 3.80 -26.66
C ALA A 27 14.29 2.60 -25.71
N ALA A 28 15.17 2.59 -24.70
CA ALA A 28 15.36 1.44 -23.83
C ALA A 28 14.01 1.08 -23.21
N ALA A 29 13.36 0.05 -23.76
CA ALA A 29 12.20 -0.56 -23.14
C ALA A 29 12.68 -0.95 -21.76
N VAL A 30 12.11 -0.31 -20.73
CA VAL A 30 12.40 -0.66 -19.35
C VAL A 30 12.11 -2.15 -19.26
N PRO A 31 13.13 -3.00 -19.02
CA PRO A 31 12.93 -4.43 -19.02
C PRO A 31 11.84 -4.73 -17.98
N ASP A 32 10.82 -5.49 -18.38
CA ASP A 32 9.76 -5.89 -17.48
C ASP A 32 10.34 -6.84 -16.43
N LEU A 33 10.77 -6.25 -15.30
CA LEU A 33 11.38 -6.95 -14.18
C LEU A 33 10.43 -8.01 -13.59
N MET A 34 9.11 -7.86 -13.77
CA MET A 34 8.12 -8.82 -13.27
C MET A 34 8.12 -10.13 -14.08
N SER A 35 8.52 -10.06 -15.35
CA SER A 35 8.59 -11.21 -16.26
C SER A 35 9.94 -11.92 -16.24
N THR A 36 10.86 -11.51 -15.35
CA THR A 36 12.17 -12.17 -15.20
C THR A 36 12.02 -13.52 -14.49
N PRO A 37 12.82 -14.55 -14.85
CA PRO A 37 12.83 -15.81 -14.13
C PRO A 37 13.22 -15.65 -12.65
N GLU A 38 14.03 -14.65 -12.32
CA GLU A 38 14.43 -14.31 -10.95
C GLU A 38 13.24 -13.84 -10.12
N CYS A 39 12.41 -12.92 -10.64
CA CYS A 39 11.20 -12.46 -9.95
C CYS A 39 10.21 -13.60 -9.72
N ARG A 40 9.98 -14.45 -10.74
CA ARG A 40 9.12 -15.64 -10.60
C ARG A 40 9.61 -16.57 -9.50
N GLN A 41 10.90 -16.87 -9.47
CA GLN A 41 11.49 -17.74 -8.45
C GLN A 41 11.37 -17.13 -7.05
N ALA A 42 11.65 -15.83 -6.90
CA ALA A 42 11.56 -15.14 -5.62
C ALA A 42 10.11 -15.11 -5.09
N ARG A 43 9.13 -14.92 -5.98
CA ARG A 43 7.70 -14.97 -5.65
C ARG A 43 7.26 -16.36 -5.18
N THR A 44 7.68 -17.44 -5.85
CA THR A 44 7.41 -18.81 -5.39
C THR A 44 7.96 -19.08 -3.98
N ARG A 45 9.16 -18.56 -3.65
CA ARG A 45 9.72 -18.68 -2.30
C ARG A 45 8.91 -17.89 -1.27
N PHE A 46 8.45 -16.70 -1.62
CA PHE A 46 7.57 -15.90 -0.77
C PHE A 46 6.25 -16.62 -0.49
N ASP A 47 5.58 -17.16 -1.52
CA ASP A 47 4.32 -17.88 -1.37
C ASP A 47 4.50 -19.11 -0.46
N ALA A 48 5.59 -19.86 -0.63
CA ALA A 48 5.91 -21.00 0.24
C ALA A 48 6.19 -20.60 1.69
N ALA A 49 6.86 -19.46 1.93
CA ALA A 49 7.09 -18.95 3.28
C ALA A 49 5.77 -18.45 3.92
N PHE A 50 4.91 -17.82 3.13
CA PHE A 50 3.59 -17.36 3.55
C PHE A 50 2.68 -18.53 3.95
N ASP A 51 2.68 -19.62 3.17
CA ASP A 51 1.92 -20.82 3.48
C ASP A 51 2.37 -21.50 4.78
N GLN A 52 3.64 -21.38 5.17
CA GLN A 52 4.15 -21.95 6.43
C GLN A 52 3.71 -21.16 7.66
N VAL A 53 3.44 -19.86 7.51
CA VAL A 53 3.07 -18.97 8.62
C VAL A 53 1.58 -18.70 8.72
N LYS A 54 0.80 -18.96 7.66
CA LYS A 54 -0.65 -18.67 7.64
C LYS A 54 -1.41 -19.35 8.79
N ASP A 55 -0.95 -20.52 9.21
CA ASP A 55 -1.56 -21.33 10.27
C ASP A 55 -0.89 -21.12 11.64
N ARG A 56 0.18 -20.31 11.71
CA ARG A 56 0.94 -20.04 12.95
C ARG A 56 0.54 -18.70 13.56
N ARG A 57 0.30 -18.70 14.87
CA ARG A 57 0.15 -17.48 15.68
C ARG A 57 1.35 -17.36 16.63
N PRO A 58 2.08 -16.23 16.66
CA PRO A 58 1.87 -14.99 15.92
C PRO A 58 2.36 -15.06 14.44
N PRO A 59 1.75 -14.25 13.54
CA PRO A 59 2.01 -14.31 12.08
C PRO A 59 3.31 -13.60 11.64
N THR A 60 4.17 -13.22 12.59
CA THR A 60 5.43 -12.53 12.31
C THR A 60 6.57 -13.53 12.40
N SER A 61 7.03 -14.03 11.25
CA SER A 61 8.28 -14.79 11.18
C SER A 61 9.35 -13.95 10.49
N PRO A 62 10.59 -13.93 11.01
CA PRO A 62 11.70 -13.25 10.35
C PRO A 62 11.97 -13.82 8.94
N GLU A 63 11.61 -15.09 8.71
CA GLU A 63 11.69 -15.76 7.42
C GLU A 63 10.73 -15.17 6.38
N LEU A 64 9.50 -14.81 6.79
CA LEU A 64 8.54 -14.16 5.91
C LEU A 64 9.01 -12.76 5.50
N ASP A 65 9.58 -12.01 6.44
CA ASP A 65 10.10 -10.67 6.18
C ASP A 65 11.28 -10.71 5.21
N GLU A 66 12.19 -11.67 5.37
CA GLU A 66 13.31 -11.86 4.45
C GLU A 66 12.83 -12.31 3.06
N ALA A 67 11.87 -13.24 3.01
CA ALA A 67 11.26 -13.66 1.74
C ALA A 67 10.59 -12.47 1.02
N ARG A 68 9.87 -11.61 1.76
CA ARG A 68 9.23 -10.40 1.22
C ARG A 68 10.27 -9.44 0.63
N LYS A 69 11.37 -9.18 1.36
CA LYS A 69 12.47 -8.32 0.86
C LYS A 69 13.11 -8.90 -0.40
N SER A 70 13.37 -10.21 -0.42
CA SER A 70 13.98 -10.88 -1.56
C SER A 70 13.11 -10.77 -2.83
N ALA A 71 11.79 -10.97 -2.68
CA ALA A 71 10.84 -10.81 -3.77
C ALA A 71 10.75 -9.35 -4.24
N ALA A 72 10.76 -8.39 -3.31
CA ALA A 72 10.75 -6.97 -3.65
C ALA A 72 11.98 -6.55 -4.46
N VAL A 73 13.18 -6.98 -4.05
CA VAL A 73 14.43 -6.70 -4.78
C VAL A 73 14.42 -7.35 -6.16
N ALA A 74 13.99 -8.61 -6.27
CA ALA A 74 14.01 -9.34 -7.53
C ALA A 74 12.99 -8.79 -8.54
N CYS A 75 11.79 -8.39 -8.08
CA CYS A 75 10.71 -7.96 -8.97
C CYS A 75 10.70 -6.46 -9.27
N PHE A 76 11.23 -5.62 -8.37
CA PHE A 76 11.16 -4.17 -8.50
C PHE A 76 12.54 -3.47 -8.44
N GLY A 77 13.62 -4.24 -8.30
CA GLY A 77 14.98 -3.72 -8.20
C GLY A 77 15.31 -3.07 -6.84
N LYS A 78 16.54 -2.59 -6.72
CA LYS A 78 17.10 -2.05 -5.45
C LYS A 78 16.41 -0.77 -4.97
N ALA A 79 15.80 0.01 -5.87
CA ALA A 79 15.08 1.24 -5.53
C ALA A 79 13.83 0.97 -4.68
N ALA A 80 13.11 -0.14 -4.95
CA ALA A 80 11.95 -0.53 -4.17
C ALA A 80 12.32 -1.04 -2.76
N ALA A 81 13.47 -1.71 -2.62
CA ALA A 81 13.97 -2.13 -1.32
C ALA A 81 14.42 -0.95 -0.44
N ALA A 82 14.98 0.11 -1.05
CA ALA A 82 15.28 1.35 -0.36
C ALA A 82 14.00 2.08 0.12
N ALA A 83 12.93 2.07 -0.69
CA ALA A 83 11.64 2.61 -0.30
C ALA A 83 10.98 1.85 0.86
N ALA A 84 11.20 0.54 0.97
CA ALA A 84 10.71 -0.26 2.11
C ALA A 84 11.45 0.05 3.43
N HIS A 85 12.71 0.52 3.37
CA HIS A 85 13.49 0.96 4.53
C HIS A 85 13.30 2.44 4.87
N ALA A 86 12.92 3.25 3.89
CA ALA A 86 12.44 4.60 4.12
C ALA A 86 11.04 4.51 4.72
N GLY A 87 10.97 4.19 6.02
CA GLY A 87 9.75 4.33 6.79
C GLY A 87 9.24 5.76 6.63
N THR A 88 8.28 5.96 5.72
CA THR A 88 7.65 7.24 5.50
C THR A 88 6.74 7.50 6.68
N ARG A 89 7.37 8.01 7.74
CA ARG A 89 6.78 9.00 8.63
C ARG A 89 6.26 10.09 7.70
N SER A 90 4.98 9.99 7.31
CA SER A 90 4.27 11.15 6.81
C SER A 90 4.50 12.27 7.82
N PRO A 91 4.88 13.49 7.39
CA PRO A 91 5.14 14.59 8.31
C PRO A 91 3.86 14.82 9.10
N GLN A 92 3.80 14.34 10.35
CA GLN A 92 2.71 14.67 11.23
C GLN A 92 2.81 16.18 11.48
N PRO A 93 1.77 16.98 11.17
CA PRO A 93 1.80 18.39 11.48
C PRO A 93 2.00 18.55 12.98
N ALA A 94 2.96 19.38 13.37
CA ALA A 94 3.23 19.68 14.77
C ALA A 94 1.99 20.34 15.40
N VAL A 95 1.23 19.56 16.17
CA VAL A 95 0.11 20.08 16.96
C VAL A 95 0.71 20.83 18.15
N VAL A 96 0.73 22.17 18.06
CA VAL A 96 1.07 23.03 19.19
C VAL A 96 -0.13 23.08 20.12
N VAL A 97 -0.02 22.47 21.30
CA VAL A 97 -1.03 22.55 22.36
C VAL A 97 -0.76 23.82 23.17
N PRO A 98 -1.68 24.80 23.23
CA PRO A 98 -1.50 25.98 24.07
C PRO A 98 -1.56 25.58 25.55
N GLN A 99 -0.48 25.85 26.30
CA GLN A 99 -0.50 25.69 27.75
C GLN A 99 -1.23 26.89 28.37
N ALA A 100 -2.41 26.64 28.95
CA ALA A 100 -3.12 27.65 29.71
C ALA A 100 -2.39 27.89 31.05
N ALA A 101 -1.82 29.10 31.19
CA ALA A 101 -1.30 29.57 32.47
C ALA A 101 -2.47 29.94 33.39
N ALA A 102 -2.55 29.32 34.57
CA ALA A 102 -3.51 29.68 35.60
C ALA A 102 -2.92 30.81 36.47
N ALA A 103 -3.50 32.01 36.40
CA ALA A 103 -3.32 33.05 37.40
C ALA A 103 -4.64 33.21 38.16
N SER A 104 -4.67 32.75 39.41
CA SER A 104 -5.85 32.78 40.27
C SER A 104 -5.95 34.13 40.98
N THR A 105 -6.95 34.95 40.63
CA THR A 105 -7.42 36.05 41.48
C THR A 105 -8.87 35.77 41.88
N PRO A 106 -9.23 35.73 43.17
CA PRO A 106 -10.61 35.47 43.58
C PRO A 106 -11.45 36.75 43.46
N LEU A 107 -12.41 36.74 42.54
CA LEU A 107 -13.46 37.76 42.44
C LEU A 107 -14.79 37.24 43.05
N PRO A 108 -15.67 38.14 43.55
CA PRO A 108 -16.95 37.76 44.15
C PRO A 108 -17.86 37.08 43.13
N ARG A 109 -18.45 35.94 43.52
CA ARG A 109 -19.35 35.14 42.67
C ARG A 109 -20.70 35.84 42.48
N VAL A 110 -20.91 36.39 41.29
CA VAL A 110 -22.25 36.62 40.73
C VAL A 110 -22.79 35.26 40.24
N PRO A 111 -24.07 34.91 40.45
CA PRO A 111 -24.64 33.70 39.86
C PRO A 111 -24.64 33.81 38.33
N LEU A 112 -23.74 33.09 37.66
CA LEU A 112 -23.78 32.97 36.20
C LEU A 112 -24.93 32.03 35.81
N PRO A 113 -25.72 32.36 34.76
CA PRO A 113 -26.62 31.41 34.15
C PRO A 113 -25.82 30.19 33.68
N SER A 114 -26.36 29.00 33.96
CA SER A 114 -25.76 27.71 33.58
C SER A 114 -25.35 27.75 32.10
N PRO A 115 -24.08 27.47 31.75
CA PRO A 115 -23.69 27.38 30.35
C PRO A 115 -24.47 26.23 29.73
N GLY A 116 -25.43 26.57 28.87
CA GLY A 116 -26.13 25.60 28.04
C GLY A 116 -25.08 24.75 27.36
N ARG A 117 -25.22 23.43 27.50
CA ARG A 117 -24.34 22.43 26.88
C ARG A 117 -24.38 22.65 25.37
N GLN A 118 -23.41 23.39 24.84
CA GLN A 118 -23.31 23.61 23.40
C GLN A 118 -23.17 22.23 22.74
N ALA A 119 -24.07 21.92 21.82
CA ALA A 119 -23.96 20.69 21.05
C ALA A 119 -22.59 20.69 20.35
N PRO A 120 -21.85 19.55 20.34
CA PRO A 120 -20.59 19.46 19.63
C PRO A 120 -20.77 19.93 18.18
N VAL A 121 -20.02 20.95 17.77
CA VAL A 121 -19.98 21.38 16.37
C VAL A 121 -19.33 20.25 15.58
N GLU A 122 -20.11 19.51 14.80
CA GLU A 122 -19.56 18.55 13.84
C GLU A 122 -18.91 19.33 12.69
N ILE A 123 -17.60 19.47 12.76
CA ILE A 123 -16.80 19.97 11.64
C ILE A 123 -16.75 18.84 10.61
N GLY A 124 -17.61 18.94 9.58
CA GLY A 124 -17.60 18.02 8.45
C GLY A 124 -16.22 18.01 7.79
N ARG A 125 -15.51 16.88 7.85
CA ARG A 125 -14.23 16.72 7.16
C ARG A 125 -14.51 16.51 5.67
N PRO A 126 -13.85 17.25 4.77
CA PRO A 126 -13.97 16.99 3.34
C PRO A 126 -13.56 15.55 3.02
N ASN A 127 -14.38 14.84 2.25
CA ASN A 127 -14.04 13.50 1.80
C ASN A 127 -13.16 13.61 0.54
N HIS A 128 -11.99 13.00 0.54
CA HIS A 128 -11.09 13.00 -0.62
C HIS A 128 -11.06 11.63 -1.30
N ILE A 129 -10.80 11.64 -2.60
CA ILE A 129 -10.54 10.42 -3.37
C ILE A 129 -9.12 9.93 -3.04
N THR A 130 -9.02 8.66 -2.62
CA THR A 130 -7.75 8.02 -2.27
C THR A 130 -7.20 7.16 -3.42
N THR A 131 -8.05 6.28 -3.95
CA THR A 131 -7.71 5.33 -5.03
C THR A 131 -8.89 5.19 -5.97
N CYS A 132 -8.64 5.13 -7.27
CA CYS A 132 -9.66 4.81 -8.28
C CYS A 132 -9.33 3.51 -9.03
N ASP A 133 -10.37 2.75 -9.33
CA ASP A 133 -10.39 1.57 -10.18
C ASP A 133 -11.32 1.84 -11.40
N PRO A 134 -11.36 0.95 -12.41
CA PRO A 134 -12.20 1.16 -13.60
C PRO A 134 -13.70 1.33 -13.31
N ASN A 135 -14.18 0.81 -12.18
CA ASN A 135 -15.59 0.81 -11.78
C ASN A 135 -15.93 1.92 -10.78
N GLY A 136 -14.96 2.62 -10.21
CA GLY A 136 -15.21 3.68 -9.24
C GLY A 136 -13.99 4.17 -8.47
N CYS A 137 -14.23 4.94 -7.43
CA CYS A 137 -13.21 5.50 -6.55
C CYS A 137 -13.52 5.20 -5.09
N TRP A 138 -12.51 5.30 -4.23
CA TRP A 138 -12.61 5.14 -2.79
C TRP A 138 -12.40 6.47 -2.09
N GLY A 139 -13.31 6.81 -1.17
CA GLY A 139 -13.19 7.96 -0.30
C GLY A 139 -12.23 7.74 0.87
N THR A 140 -11.75 8.82 1.48
CA THR A 140 -10.99 8.80 2.74
C THR A 140 -11.77 8.24 3.93
N ASP A 141 -13.09 8.24 3.84
CA ASP A 141 -14.00 7.61 4.79
C ASP A 141 -14.15 6.09 4.57
N GLY A 142 -13.47 5.54 3.56
CA GLY A 142 -13.58 4.13 3.18
C GLY A 142 -14.87 3.80 2.42
N SER A 143 -15.65 4.81 1.99
CA SER A 143 -16.82 4.58 1.16
C SER A 143 -16.42 4.32 -0.29
N ARG A 144 -17.17 3.42 -0.96
CA ARG A 144 -17.03 3.18 -2.39
C ARG A 144 -17.94 4.13 -3.17
N LEU A 145 -17.36 4.83 -4.12
CA LEU A 145 -17.99 5.77 -5.03
C LEU A 145 -18.02 5.14 -6.42
N ASN A 146 -19.16 4.66 -6.88
CA ASN A 146 -19.30 3.99 -8.17
C ASN A 146 -19.31 5.02 -9.31
N ARG A 147 -18.73 4.69 -10.45
CA ARG A 147 -18.74 5.57 -11.61
C ARG A 147 -20.11 5.59 -12.27
N LEU A 148 -20.70 6.77 -12.41
CA LEU A 148 -21.99 6.97 -13.07
C LEU A 148 -21.84 8.03 -14.17
N GLY A 149 -21.22 7.65 -15.28
CA GLY A 149 -20.83 8.58 -16.34
C GLY A 149 -19.68 9.50 -15.89
N PRO A 150 -19.82 10.84 -15.98
CA PRO A 150 -18.82 11.78 -15.47
C PRO A 150 -18.90 11.97 -13.95
N GLU A 151 -20.01 11.59 -13.32
CA GLU A 151 -20.26 11.73 -11.89
C GLU A 151 -19.89 10.46 -11.12
N LEU A 152 -19.82 10.58 -9.79
CA LEU A 152 -19.68 9.45 -8.88
C LEU A 152 -20.98 9.23 -8.09
N ALA A 153 -21.27 8.00 -7.70
CA ALA A 153 -22.43 7.63 -6.91
C ALA A 153 -21.98 6.91 -5.64
N GLY A 154 -22.22 7.52 -4.49
CA GLY A 154 -21.97 6.97 -3.17
C GLY A 154 -23.23 6.42 -2.50
N PRO A 155 -23.12 5.96 -1.23
CA PRO A 155 -24.23 5.40 -0.47
C PRO A 155 -25.38 6.40 -0.23
N ARG A 156 -25.08 7.70 -0.25
CA ARG A 156 -26.07 8.77 -0.05
C ARG A 156 -26.64 9.36 -1.34
N GLY A 157 -26.16 8.90 -2.51
CA GLY A 157 -26.61 9.37 -3.81
C GLY A 157 -25.47 9.82 -4.73
N ILE A 158 -25.80 10.66 -5.69
CA ILE A 158 -24.84 11.20 -6.65
C ILE A 158 -23.97 12.25 -5.95
N CYS A 159 -22.66 12.10 -6.10
CA CYS A 159 -21.64 12.95 -5.51
C CYS A 159 -20.91 13.70 -6.61
N SER A 160 -20.68 14.99 -6.37
CA SER A 160 -19.87 15.84 -7.25
C SER A 160 -18.40 15.78 -6.86
N VAL A 161 -17.51 15.87 -7.85
CA VAL A 161 -16.06 15.83 -7.63
C VAL A 161 -15.42 17.13 -8.11
N GLN A 162 -14.70 17.80 -7.21
CA GLN A 162 -13.91 19.00 -7.53
C GLN A 162 -12.50 18.86 -6.97
N GLY A 163 -11.50 18.79 -7.85
CA GLY A 163 -10.09 18.72 -7.42
C GLY A 163 -9.75 17.53 -6.52
N GLY A 164 -10.45 16.39 -6.69
CA GLY A 164 -10.28 15.19 -5.86
C GLY A 164 -11.04 15.24 -4.52
N VAL A 165 -11.77 16.32 -4.23
CA VAL A 165 -12.73 16.41 -3.13
C VAL A 165 -14.10 15.93 -3.62
N VAL A 166 -14.77 15.12 -2.81
CA VAL A 166 -16.09 14.57 -3.09
C VAL A 166 -17.12 15.20 -2.17
N ALA A 167 -18.16 15.78 -2.75
CA ALA A 167 -19.32 16.30 -2.04
C ALA A 167 -20.55 15.47 -2.40
N CYS A 168 -21.04 14.69 -1.43
CA CYS A 168 -22.26 13.92 -1.52
C CYS A 168 -23.37 14.59 -0.68
N PRO A 169 -24.64 14.48 -1.09
CA PRO A 169 -25.78 14.93 -0.29
C PRO A 169 -25.93 14.17 1.04
#